data_AF-A0A2D3W624-F1
#
_entry.id   AF-A0A2D3W624-F1
#
_cell.length_a   1.000
_cell.length_b   1.000
_cell.length_c   1.000
_cell.angle_alpha   90.00
_cell.angle_beta   90.00
_cell.angle_gamma   90.00
#
_symmetry.space_group_name_H-M   'P 1'
#
loop_
_entity.id
_entity.type
_entity.pdbx_description
1 polymer ?
#
loop_
_entity_poly.entity_id
_entity_poly.type
_entity_poly.pdbx_seq_one_letter_code
_entity_poly.pdbx_strand_id
1 'polypeptide(L)'
;DSVDHPISLYAASKKSNELMAHTYSHLFGIKTTGLRFFTVYGPWGRPDMALFLFTKAALEGKAIDVFNNGEMLRDFTYINDIVEGVVRVIDNPADFYKVYNIGNNNPVKLMDFIEAIENKLGIEIEKNFLPLQAGDVPETYADVSDLVADLGYKPQTPIQEGIDKFVDWYLEFFKVKVS
;
A
#
# COMPACT_ATOMS: atom_id res chain seq x y z
N ASP A 1 -0.75 -0.75 -18.75
CA ASP A 1 -2.06 -1.40 -18.59
C ASP A 1 -3.21 -0.42 -18.49
N SER A 2 -4.20 -0.55 -19.39
CA SER A 2 -5.45 0.22 -19.29
C SER A 2 -6.42 -0.50 -18.34
N VAL A 3 -6.85 0.22 -17.31
CA VAL A 3 -7.84 -0.25 -16.33
C VAL A 3 -9.24 0.02 -16.89
N ASP A 4 -9.54 -0.55 -18.05
CA ASP A 4 -10.82 -0.30 -18.77
C ASP A 4 -11.94 -1.26 -18.33
N HIS A 5 -11.62 -2.24 -17.48
CA HIS A 5 -12.55 -3.24 -16.96
C HIS A 5 -12.43 -3.37 -15.42
N PRO A 6 -12.93 -2.38 -14.65
CA PRO A 6 -12.85 -2.41 -13.20
C PRO A 6 -13.70 -3.56 -12.62
N ILE A 7 -13.11 -4.36 -11.73
CA ILE A 7 -13.79 -5.49 -11.06
C ILE A 7 -14.56 -5.09 -9.80
N SER A 8 -14.47 -3.82 -9.36
CA SER A 8 -15.15 -3.31 -8.17
C SER A 8 -15.71 -1.90 -8.39
N LEU A 9 -16.76 -1.54 -7.64
CA LEU A 9 -17.32 -0.19 -7.66
C LEU A 9 -16.30 0.87 -7.23
N TYR A 10 -15.43 0.52 -6.27
CA TYR A 10 -14.31 1.37 -5.87
C TYR A 10 -13.39 1.67 -7.07
N ALA A 11 -12.93 0.63 -7.78
CA ALA A 11 -12.07 0.81 -8.95
C ALA A 11 -12.77 1.63 -10.04
N ALA A 12 -14.06 1.39 -10.30
CA ALA A 12 -14.84 2.17 -11.26
C ALA A 12 -14.88 3.66 -10.88
N SER A 13 -15.17 3.98 -9.61
CA SER A 13 -15.19 5.38 -9.14
C SER A 13 -13.82 6.08 -9.25
N LYS A 14 -12.72 5.37 -8.97
CA LYS A 14 -11.37 5.92 -9.11
C LYS A 14 -11.01 6.15 -10.58
N LYS A 15 -11.43 5.25 -11.47
CA LYS A 15 -11.26 5.44 -12.92
C LYS A 15 -12.07 6.64 -13.43
N SER A 16 -13.29 6.84 -12.94
CA SER A 16 -14.09 8.02 -13.26
C SER A 16 -13.39 9.32 -12.87
N ASN A 17 -12.68 9.36 -11.73
CA ASN A 17 -11.89 10.54 -11.36
C ASN A 17 -10.79 10.88 -12.38
N GLU A 18 -10.10 9.87 -12.92
CA GLU A 18 -9.10 10.08 -13.97
C GLU A 18 -9.73 10.69 -15.24
N LEU A 19 -10.88 10.16 -15.66
CA LEU A 19 -11.61 10.65 -16.82
C LEU A 19 -12.08 12.10 -16.61
N MET A 20 -12.60 12.42 -15.43
CA MET A 20 -12.97 13.80 -15.08
C MET A 20 -11.75 14.72 -15.05
N ALA A 21 -10.63 14.30 -14.47
CA ALA A 21 -9.40 15.11 -14.44
C ALA A 21 -8.89 15.42 -15.85
N HIS A 22 -8.92 14.43 -16.74
CA HIS A 22 -8.56 14.63 -18.15
C HIS A 22 -9.47 15.64 -18.85
N THR A 23 -10.80 15.53 -18.70
CA THR A 23 -11.73 16.47 -19.36
C THR A 23 -11.55 17.90 -18.85
N TYR A 24 -11.33 18.10 -17.55
CA TYR A 24 -11.04 19.41 -16.98
C TYR A 24 -9.70 19.98 -17.46
N SER A 25 -8.68 19.13 -17.60
CA SER A 25 -7.40 19.56 -18.17
C SER A 25 -7.57 20.01 -19.63
N HIS A 26 -8.31 19.22 -20.43
CA HIS A 26 -8.56 19.50 -21.84
C HIS A 26 -9.37 20.78 -22.07
N LEU A 27 -10.47 20.96 -21.33
CA LEU A 27 -11.40 22.06 -21.57
C LEU A 27 -10.97 23.38 -20.90
N PHE A 28 -10.29 23.30 -19.75
CA PHE A 28 -10.04 24.46 -18.91
C PHE A 28 -8.56 24.69 -18.60
N GLY A 29 -7.66 23.88 -19.14
CA GLY A 29 -6.21 24.04 -18.94
C GLY A 29 -5.75 23.79 -17.51
N ILE A 30 -6.55 23.13 -16.68
CA ILE A 30 -6.15 22.79 -15.30
C ILE A 30 -5.11 21.68 -15.36
N LYS A 31 -3.89 21.96 -14.89
CA LYS A 31 -2.85 20.94 -14.79
C LYS A 31 -3.23 19.90 -13.72
N THR A 32 -3.34 18.64 -14.12
CA THR A 32 -3.72 17.55 -13.20
C THR A 32 -2.71 16.41 -13.27
N THR A 33 -2.37 15.87 -12.09
CA THR A 33 -1.57 14.66 -11.98
C THR A 33 -2.30 13.67 -11.08
N GLY A 34 -2.62 12.49 -11.61
CA GLY A 34 -3.20 11.38 -10.86
C GLY A 34 -2.11 10.46 -10.33
N LEU A 35 -2.25 10.04 -9.07
CA LEU A 35 -1.40 9.02 -8.47
C LEU A 35 -2.23 7.78 -8.13
N ARG A 36 -1.87 6.64 -8.72
CA ARG A 36 -2.46 5.34 -8.43
C ARG A 36 -1.65 4.68 -7.32
N PHE A 37 -2.19 4.73 -6.12
CA PHE A 37 -1.58 4.13 -4.94
C PHE A 37 -1.79 2.61 -4.92
N PHE A 38 -0.75 1.91 -4.49
CA PHE A 38 -0.79 0.51 -4.09
C PHE A 38 -0.94 0.42 -2.56
N THR A 39 -0.54 -0.69 -1.93
CA THR A 39 -0.80 -0.90 -0.51
C THR A 39 0.15 -0.06 0.33
N VAL A 40 -0.36 1.01 0.94
CA VAL A 40 0.43 1.87 1.81
C VAL A 40 0.37 1.38 3.25
N TYR A 41 1.52 1.36 3.94
CA TYR A 41 1.61 0.99 5.35
C TYR A 41 2.55 1.91 6.14
N GLY A 42 2.42 1.93 7.46
CA GLY A 42 3.28 2.69 8.36
C GLY A 42 2.49 3.33 9.51
N PRO A 43 3.16 4.07 10.41
CA PRO A 43 2.54 4.79 11.52
C PRO A 43 1.31 5.59 11.09
N TRP A 44 0.31 5.68 11.97
CA TRP A 44 -0.98 6.32 11.67
C TRP A 44 -1.78 5.64 10.54
N GLY A 45 -1.43 4.40 10.21
CA GLY A 45 -2.16 3.57 9.27
C GLY A 45 -3.61 3.31 9.71
N ARG A 46 -4.45 2.94 8.75
CA ARG A 46 -5.88 2.73 9.01
C ARG A 46 -6.13 1.40 9.76
N PRO A 47 -7.07 1.36 10.72
CA PRO A 47 -7.32 0.17 11.54
C PRO A 47 -7.96 -0.99 10.80
N ASP A 48 -8.49 -0.78 9.60
CA ASP A 48 -9.07 -1.78 8.70
C ASP A 48 -8.03 -2.47 7.79
N MET A 49 -6.75 -2.13 7.90
CA MET A 49 -5.68 -2.61 7.01
C MET A 49 -4.78 -3.66 7.67
N ALA A 50 -4.21 -4.54 6.84
CA ALA A 50 -3.47 -5.75 7.22
C ALA A 50 -2.48 -5.54 8.38
N LEU A 51 -1.55 -4.59 8.28
CA LEU A 51 -0.56 -4.33 9.34
C LEU A 51 -1.18 -4.05 10.70
N PHE A 52 -2.22 -3.24 10.72
CA PHE A 52 -2.91 -2.87 11.94
C PHE A 52 -3.69 -4.06 12.50
N LEU A 53 -4.43 -4.77 11.64
CA LEU A 53 -5.20 -5.95 12.03
C LEU A 53 -4.30 -7.05 12.58
N PHE A 54 -3.17 -7.34 11.94
CA PHE A 54 -2.25 -8.39 12.35
C PHE A 54 -1.51 -8.03 13.64
N THR A 55 -1.05 -6.79 13.78
CA THR A 55 -0.41 -6.32 15.03
C THR A 55 -1.39 -6.40 16.20
N LYS A 56 -2.64 -5.99 15.98
CA LYS A 56 -3.70 -6.11 16.99
C LYS A 56 -3.98 -7.57 17.34
N ALA A 57 -4.13 -8.43 16.33
CA ALA A 57 -4.39 -9.85 16.54
C ALA A 57 -3.27 -10.53 17.33
N ALA A 58 -2.00 -10.24 17.01
CA ALA A 58 -0.83 -10.71 17.74
C ALA A 58 -0.91 -10.33 19.23
N LEU A 59 -1.14 -9.05 19.52
CA LEU A 59 -1.20 -8.52 20.90
C LEU A 59 -2.43 -9.04 21.68
N GLU A 60 -3.51 -9.40 20.99
CA GLU A 60 -4.72 -9.95 21.60
C GLU A 60 -4.75 -11.49 21.65
N GLY A 61 -3.71 -12.17 21.16
CA GLY A 61 -3.66 -13.63 21.07
C GLY A 61 -4.76 -14.22 20.19
N LYS A 62 -5.08 -13.53 19.08
CA LYS A 62 -6.11 -13.95 18.11
C LYS A 62 -5.47 -14.44 16.82
N ALA A 63 -6.10 -15.43 16.21
CA ALA A 63 -5.73 -15.90 14.88
C ALA A 63 -6.03 -14.85 13.79
N ILE A 64 -5.25 -14.89 12.71
CA ILE A 64 -5.48 -14.13 11.48
C ILE A 64 -5.86 -15.06 10.34
N ASP A 65 -6.69 -14.57 9.42
CA ASP A 65 -7.02 -15.28 8.20
C ASP A 65 -5.99 -14.94 7.10
N VAL A 66 -5.37 -15.99 6.54
CA VAL A 66 -4.34 -15.88 5.51
C VAL A 66 -4.86 -16.56 4.23
N PHE A 67 -5.30 -15.73 3.28
CA PHE A 67 -5.83 -16.19 2.01
C PHE A 67 -4.73 -16.66 1.03
N ASN A 68 -5.15 -17.40 0.00
CA ASN A 68 -4.26 -18.02 -0.98
C ASN A 68 -3.19 -18.92 -0.35
N ASN A 69 -3.50 -19.54 0.80
CA ASN A 69 -2.56 -20.37 1.56
C ASN A 69 -1.21 -19.67 1.90
N GLY A 70 -1.20 -18.33 2.03
CA GLY A 70 0.02 -17.57 2.34
C GLY A 70 0.86 -17.17 1.13
N GLU A 71 0.50 -17.63 -0.07
CA GLU A 71 1.23 -17.36 -1.32
C GLU A 71 0.82 -16.02 -1.98
N MET A 72 0.27 -15.09 -1.20
CA MET A 72 -0.06 -13.76 -1.69
C MET A 72 1.20 -12.90 -1.84
N LEU A 73 1.36 -12.28 -3.00
CA LEU A 73 2.35 -11.22 -3.24
C LEU A 73 1.66 -9.86 -3.22
N ARG A 74 2.25 -8.90 -2.50
CA ARG A 74 1.71 -7.56 -2.33
C ARG A 74 2.80 -6.52 -2.50
N ASP A 75 2.48 -5.49 -3.27
CA ASP A 75 3.26 -4.26 -3.29
C ASP A 75 2.91 -3.42 -2.05
N PHE A 76 3.70 -3.63 -0.98
CA PHE A 76 3.67 -2.81 0.23
C PHE A 76 4.65 -1.66 0.11
N THR A 77 4.16 -0.44 0.24
CA THR A 77 4.98 0.78 0.20
C THR A 77 4.90 1.51 1.53
N TYR A 78 6.05 1.82 2.12
CA TYR A 78 6.09 2.54 3.39
C TYR A 78 5.63 3.99 3.22
N ILE A 79 4.93 4.52 4.24
CA ILE A 79 4.27 5.83 4.18
C ILE A 79 5.25 6.97 3.85
N ASN A 80 6.50 6.94 4.32
CA ASN A 80 7.44 8.00 4.02
C ASN A 80 7.92 7.97 2.56
N ASP A 81 8.05 6.79 1.95
CA ASP A 81 8.35 6.68 0.52
C ASP A 81 7.19 7.26 -0.30
N ILE A 82 5.95 6.96 0.09
CA ILE A 82 4.76 7.55 -0.52
C ILE A 82 4.74 9.07 -0.40
N VAL A 83 4.98 9.61 0.80
CA VAL A 83 5.01 11.06 1.03
C VAL A 83 6.08 11.73 0.16
N GLU A 84 7.26 11.12 0.05
CA GLU A 84 8.34 11.62 -0.78
C GLU A 84 7.92 11.72 -2.26
N GLY A 85 7.30 10.68 -2.81
CA GLY A 85 6.80 10.68 -4.18
C GLY A 85 5.68 11.70 -4.42
N VAL A 86 4.77 11.87 -3.45
CA VAL A 86 3.71 12.90 -3.52
C VAL A 86 4.31 14.30 -3.53
N VAL A 87 5.30 14.59 -2.68
CA VAL A 87 5.98 15.89 -2.64
C VAL A 87 6.67 16.18 -3.98
N ARG A 88 7.38 15.20 -4.56
CA ARG A 88 8.01 15.36 -5.88
C ARG A 88 7.01 15.76 -6.97
N VAL A 89 5.83 15.14 -6.97
CA VAL A 89 4.75 15.43 -7.93
C VAL A 89 4.17 16.82 -7.71
N ILE A 90 4.02 17.27 -6.46
CA ILE A 90 3.56 18.62 -6.14
C ILE A 90 4.55 19.67 -6.66
N ASP A 91 5.85 19.44 -6.45
CA ASP A 91 6.90 20.37 -6.88
C ASP A 91 7.13 20.35 -8.39
N ASN A 92 6.74 19.28 -9.07
CA ASN A 92 6.92 19.08 -10.51
C ASN A 92 5.62 18.58 -11.16
N PRO A 93 4.55 19.40 -11.17
CA PRO A 93 3.26 18.98 -11.70
C PRO A 93 3.34 18.76 -13.21
N ALA A 94 2.59 17.78 -13.72
CA ALA A 94 2.50 17.55 -15.17
C ALA A 94 1.98 18.79 -15.91
N ASP A 95 2.47 19.03 -17.13
CA ASP A 95 2.06 20.20 -17.91
C ASP A 95 0.62 20.18 -18.41
N PHE A 96 -0.03 19.02 -18.38
CA PHE A 96 -1.40 18.82 -18.81
C PHE A 96 -2.14 17.85 -17.89
N TYR A 97 -2.25 16.60 -18.30
CA TYR A 97 -2.85 15.49 -17.58
C TYR A 97 -1.88 14.32 -17.63
N LYS A 98 -1.53 13.78 -16.47
CA LYS A 98 -0.70 12.58 -16.39
C LYS A 98 -1.13 11.71 -15.22
N VAL A 99 -0.94 10.41 -15.37
CA VAL A 99 -1.19 9.44 -14.30
C VAL A 99 0.09 8.65 -14.08
N TYR A 100 0.49 8.52 -12.82
CA TYR A 100 1.59 7.69 -12.40
C TYR A 100 1.09 6.60 -11.46
N ASN A 101 1.69 5.41 -11.56
CA ASN A 101 1.65 4.46 -10.44
C ASN A 101 2.67 4.91 -9.38
N ILE A 102 2.28 4.80 -8.11
CA ILE A 102 3.17 5.05 -6.98
C ILE A 102 3.10 3.85 -6.02
N GLY A 103 4.24 3.21 -5.83
CA GLY A 103 4.37 1.94 -5.10
C GLY A 103 5.83 1.61 -4.80
N ASN A 104 6.14 0.38 -4.39
CA ASN A 104 7.49 -0.09 -4.08
C ASN A 104 8.17 -0.73 -5.30
N ASN A 105 7.40 -1.26 -6.27
CA ASN A 105 7.90 -1.98 -7.45
C ASN A 105 8.68 -3.27 -7.13
N ASN A 106 8.61 -3.72 -5.88
CA ASN A 106 9.19 -4.98 -5.42
C ASN A 106 8.14 -5.71 -4.57
N PRO A 107 7.33 -6.59 -5.17
CA PRO A 107 6.32 -7.35 -4.44
C PRO A 107 6.95 -8.19 -3.33
N VAL A 108 6.35 -8.14 -2.14
CA VAL A 108 6.77 -8.91 -0.97
C VAL A 108 5.73 -9.97 -0.66
N LYS A 109 6.16 -11.14 -0.17
CA LYS A 109 5.22 -12.17 0.29
C LYS A 109 4.48 -11.66 1.52
N LEU A 110 3.18 -11.95 1.58
CA LEU A 110 2.37 -11.65 2.77
C LEU A 110 2.95 -12.30 4.03
N MET A 111 3.55 -13.49 3.89
CA MET A 111 4.21 -14.19 4.99
C MET A 111 5.42 -13.42 5.52
N ASP A 112 6.30 -12.89 4.67
CA ASP A 112 7.44 -12.06 5.12
C ASP A 112 6.96 -10.81 5.89
N PHE A 113 5.80 -10.27 5.51
CA PHE A 113 5.17 -9.15 6.21
C PHE A 113 4.66 -9.54 7.61
N ILE A 114 4.07 -10.74 7.73
CA ILE A 114 3.60 -11.28 9.01
C ILE A 114 4.80 -11.62 9.91
N GLU A 115 5.81 -12.30 9.38
CA GLU A 115 7.03 -12.67 10.09
C GLU A 115 7.76 -11.44 10.64
N ALA A 116 7.82 -10.34 9.88
CA ALA A 116 8.41 -9.10 10.37
C ALA A 116 7.67 -8.51 11.59
N ILE A 117 6.34 -8.67 11.66
CA ILE A 117 5.54 -8.29 12.84
C ILE A 117 5.88 -9.22 14.02
N GLU A 118 5.89 -10.53 13.78
CA GLU A 118 6.21 -11.55 14.78
C GLU A 118 7.60 -11.32 15.38
N ASN A 119 8.61 -11.04 14.53
CA ASN A 119 9.97 -10.73 14.93
C ASN A 119 10.04 -9.49 15.84
N LYS A 120 9.30 -8.44 15.51
CA LYS A 120 9.30 -7.20 16.28
C LYS A 120 8.58 -7.35 17.62
N LEU A 121 7.49 -8.12 17.67
CA LEU A 121 6.71 -8.35 18.87
C LEU A 121 7.26 -9.49 19.75
N GLY A 122 8.05 -10.40 19.18
CA GLY A 122 8.41 -11.65 19.86
C GLY A 122 7.23 -12.58 20.09
N ILE A 123 6.16 -12.46 19.28
CA ILE A 123 4.91 -13.22 19.41
C ILE A 123 4.63 -13.91 18.09
N GLU A 124 4.46 -15.23 18.11
CA GLU A 124 3.97 -15.99 16.95
C GLU A 124 2.45 -15.82 16.84
N ILE A 125 1.98 -15.46 15.65
CA ILE A 125 0.57 -15.24 15.33
C ILE A 125 -0.01 -16.56 14.83
N GLU A 126 -1.16 -16.97 15.38
CA GLU A 126 -1.92 -18.11 14.86
C GLU A 126 -2.54 -17.77 13.49
N LYS A 127 -2.44 -18.68 12.51
CA LYS A 127 -2.81 -18.42 11.10
C LYS A 127 -3.84 -19.44 10.62
N ASN A 128 -4.99 -18.96 10.18
CA ASN A 128 -5.98 -19.76 9.46
C ASN A 128 -5.71 -19.66 7.97
N PHE A 129 -5.18 -20.72 7.35
CA PHE A 129 -4.96 -20.73 5.91
C PHE A 129 -6.27 -21.01 5.16
N LEU A 130 -6.64 -20.07 4.29
CA LEU A 130 -7.90 -20.11 3.53
C LEU A 130 -7.62 -20.11 2.01
N PRO A 131 -8.52 -20.69 1.20
CA PRO A 131 -8.41 -20.64 -0.25
C PRO A 131 -8.52 -19.21 -0.77
N LEU A 132 -8.02 -18.97 -1.99
CA LEU A 132 -8.14 -17.68 -2.67
C LEU A 132 -9.61 -17.28 -2.82
N GLN A 133 -9.94 -16.04 -2.46
CA GLN A 133 -11.29 -15.51 -2.60
C GLN A 133 -11.58 -15.08 -4.05
N ALA A 134 -12.85 -15.17 -4.45
CA ALA A 134 -13.28 -14.67 -5.75
C ALA A 134 -13.12 -13.14 -5.82
N GLY A 135 -12.35 -12.66 -6.80
CA GLY A 135 -12.07 -11.23 -6.99
C GLY A 135 -10.75 -10.75 -6.38
N ASP A 136 -10.06 -11.59 -5.61
CA ASP A 136 -8.71 -11.32 -5.15
C ASP A 136 -7.69 -11.56 -6.26
N VAL A 137 -6.66 -10.70 -6.31
CA VAL A 137 -5.53 -10.86 -7.22
C VAL A 137 -4.36 -11.49 -6.43
N PRO A 138 -3.81 -12.63 -6.86
CA PRO A 138 -2.71 -13.30 -6.17
C PRO A 138 -1.47 -12.43 -6.00
N GLU A 139 -1.17 -11.62 -7.02
CA GLU A 139 0.00 -10.77 -7.08
C GLU A 139 -0.39 -9.37 -7.54
N THR A 140 0.05 -8.36 -6.78
CA THR A 140 -0.03 -6.96 -7.20
C THR A 140 1.38 -6.39 -7.27
N TYR A 141 1.71 -5.74 -8.38
CA TYR A 141 2.97 -5.03 -8.57
C TYR A 141 2.70 -3.66 -9.18
N ALA A 142 3.39 -2.64 -8.69
CA ALA A 142 3.32 -1.29 -9.25
C ALA A 142 4.45 -1.08 -10.25
N ASP A 143 4.14 -1.02 -11.55
CA ASP A 143 5.11 -0.48 -12.52
C ASP A 143 5.21 1.04 -12.32
N VAL A 144 6.26 1.47 -11.61
CA VAL A 144 6.54 2.88 -11.31
C VAL A 144 7.58 3.50 -12.26
N SER A 145 7.88 2.85 -13.38
CA SER A 145 8.95 3.26 -14.31
C SER A 145 8.82 4.72 -14.76
N ASP A 146 7.60 5.17 -15.07
CA ASP A 146 7.33 6.55 -15.47
C ASP A 146 7.67 7.55 -14.35
N LEU A 147 7.26 7.26 -13.11
CA LEU A 147 7.49 8.15 -11.98
C LEU A 147 8.98 8.23 -11.61
N VAL A 148 9.70 7.11 -11.76
CA VAL A 148 11.16 7.05 -11.61
C VAL A 148 11.85 7.88 -12.70
N ALA A 149 11.46 7.68 -13.96
CA ALA A 149 12.09 8.33 -15.11
C ALA A 149 11.89 9.86 -15.08
N ASP A 150 10.68 10.31 -14.75
CA ASP A 150 10.34 11.72 -14.81
C ASP A 150 10.77 12.48 -13.54
N LEU A 151 10.61 11.88 -12.36
CA LEU A 151 10.75 12.59 -11.08
C LEU A 151 11.80 11.98 -10.13
N GLY A 152 12.45 10.88 -10.52
CA GLY A 152 13.47 10.23 -9.71
C GLY A 152 12.94 9.57 -8.44
N TYR A 153 11.65 9.19 -8.41
CA TYR A 153 11.03 8.48 -7.29
C TYR A 153 11.74 7.16 -7.01
N LYS A 154 12.09 6.90 -5.75
CA LYS A 154 12.81 5.69 -5.33
C LYS A 154 12.36 5.24 -3.94
N PRO A 155 11.39 4.31 -3.85
CA PRO A 155 11.04 3.71 -2.56
C PRO A 155 12.24 2.89 -2.07
N GLN A 156 12.60 3.05 -0.80
CA GLN A 156 13.83 2.45 -0.28
C GLN A 156 13.70 1.88 1.13
N THR A 157 12.55 2.01 1.78
CA THR A 157 12.37 1.51 3.15
C THR A 157 12.30 -0.02 3.15
N PRO A 158 13.22 -0.74 3.83
CA PRO A 158 13.10 -2.17 4.02
C PRO A 158 11.83 -2.54 4.80
N ILE A 159 11.23 -3.69 4.49
CA ILE A 159 9.93 -4.07 5.09
C ILE A 159 9.99 -4.13 6.62
N GLN A 160 11.03 -4.77 7.16
CA GLN A 160 11.27 -4.88 8.61
C GLN A 160 11.39 -3.50 9.26
N GLU A 161 12.16 -2.59 8.67
CA GLU A 161 12.33 -1.23 9.22
C GLU A 161 11.00 -0.47 9.27
N GLY A 162 10.20 -0.55 8.21
CA GLY A 162 8.89 0.10 8.18
C GLY A 162 7.91 -0.49 9.20
N ILE A 163 7.94 -1.81 9.40
CA ILE A 163 7.10 -2.52 10.37
C ILE A 163 7.53 -2.21 11.80
N ASP A 164 8.84 -2.18 12.08
CA ASP A 164 9.39 -1.82 13.38
C ASP A 164 8.88 -0.44 13.81
N LYS A 165 8.97 0.56 12.91
CA LYS A 165 8.47 1.92 13.15
C LYS A 165 6.96 1.95 13.41
N PHE A 166 6.19 1.14 12.68
CA PHE A 166 4.75 1.04 12.92
C PHE A 166 4.44 0.45 14.29
N VAL A 167 5.08 -0.67 14.65
CA VAL A 167 4.83 -1.35 15.92
C VAL A 167 5.24 -0.45 17.08
N ASP A 168 6.39 0.23 16.99
CA ASP A 168 6.81 1.20 18.02
C ASP A 168 5.76 2.31 18.20
N TRP A 169 5.31 2.90 17.09
CA TRP A 169 4.20 3.88 17.12
C TRP A 169 2.93 3.30 17.74
N TYR A 170 2.55 2.07 17.37
CA TYR A 170 1.32 1.42 17.85
C TYR A 170 1.35 1.24 19.37
N LEU A 171 2.44 0.68 19.88
CA LEU A 171 2.63 0.43 21.31
C LEU A 171 2.64 1.72 22.11
N GLU A 172 3.31 2.76 21.62
CA GLU A 172 3.33 4.09 22.23
C GLU A 172 1.93 4.74 22.23
N PHE A 173 1.29 4.79 21.06
CA PHE A 173 0.02 5.49 20.86
C PHE A 173 -1.13 4.84 21.65
N PHE A 174 -1.22 3.51 21.64
CA PHE A 174 -2.23 2.76 22.39
C PHE A 174 -1.82 2.42 23.82
N LYS A 175 -0.59 2.76 24.23
CA LYS A 175 -0.01 2.47 25.56
C LYS A 175 -0.05 0.99 25.91
N VAL A 176 0.21 0.13 24.92
CA VAL A 176 0.26 -1.32 25.09
C VAL A 176 1.69 -1.72 25.46
N LYS A 177 1.85 -2.66 26.40
CA LYS A 177 3.14 -3.26 26.74
C LYS A 177 3.21 -4.65 26.15
N VAL A 178 4.33 -4.97 25.51
CA VAL A 178 4.68 -6.35 25.14
C VAL A 178 5.19 -7.04 26.41
N SER A 179 4.57 -8.16 26.78
CA SER A 179 4.89 -8.94 27.97
C SER A 179 6.12 -9.82 27.78
#